data_AF-A0AAJ2LYP4-F1
#
_entry.id   AF-A0AAJ2LYP4-F1
#
_cell.length_a   1.000
_cell.length_b   1.000
_cell.length_c   1.000
_cell.angle_alpha   90.00
_cell.angle_beta   90.00
_cell.angle_gamma   90.00
#
_symmetry.space_group_name_H-M   'P 1'
#
loop_
_entity.id
_entity.type
_entity.pdbx_description
1 polymer ?
#
loop_
_entity_poly.entity_id
_entity_poly.type
_entity_poly.pdbx_seq_one_letter_code
_entity_poly.pdbx_strand_id
1 'polypeptide(L)'
;MDIKEGLTYGGTRWKATRRVVEIKRHRGQEPVVHYIDQRTLRTGNAPLGRFAASANKIATAFIEVKAAAIHLTASEKDWLVQLATAPARTLRRTDSPDLRAMNGLARKGMATSCEATSWTITDLGLQRCTSIY
;
A
#
# COMPACT_ATOMS: atom_id res chain seq x y z
N MET A 1 20.70 -10.06 -0.14
CA MET A 1 19.27 -9.69 -0.09
C MET A 1 19.18 -8.20 0.20
N ASP A 2 18.60 -7.42 -0.71
CA ASP A 2 18.52 -5.96 -0.57
C ASP A 2 17.30 -5.54 0.25
N ILE A 3 17.55 -4.96 1.42
CA ILE A 3 16.51 -4.38 2.28
C ILE A 3 16.24 -2.95 1.84
N LYS A 4 14.99 -2.67 1.46
CA LYS A 4 14.50 -1.34 1.07
C LYS A 4 13.48 -0.80 2.06
N GLU A 5 13.45 0.52 2.21
CA GLU A 5 12.43 1.26 2.95
C GLU A 5 11.04 1.04 2.36
N GLY A 6 10.02 1.12 3.21
CA GLY A 6 8.62 0.92 2.83
C GLY A 6 8.21 -0.54 2.62
N LEU A 7 9.16 -1.46 2.44
CA LEU A 7 8.88 -2.89 2.28
C LEU A 7 8.64 -3.58 3.63
N THR A 8 7.84 -4.64 3.56
CA THR A 8 7.55 -5.50 4.70
C THR A 8 8.41 -6.75 4.64
N TYR A 9 8.97 -7.13 5.77
CA TYR A 9 9.76 -8.34 5.94
C TYR A 9 9.24 -9.13 7.12
N GLY A 10 9.16 -10.45 6.99
CA GLY A 10 8.98 -11.34 8.13
C GLY A 10 10.30 -12.00 8.46
N GLY A 11 10.44 -12.57 9.66
CA GLY A 11 11.63 -13.34 9.96
C GLY A 11 11.37 -14.64 10.67
N THR A 12 12.21 -15.64 10.43
CA THR A 12 12.17 -16.93 11.14
C THR A 12 12.48 -16.75 12.63
N ARG A 13 13.40 -15.85 12.97
CA ARG A 13 13.74 -15.52 14.36
C ARG A 13 12.69 -14.62 15.04
N TRP A 14 11.89 -13.91 14.26
CA TRP A 14 11.02 -12.86 14.76
C TRP A 14 9.59 -13.16 14.31
N LYS A 15 8.77 -13.65 15.25
CA LYS A 15 7.39 -14.14 15.02
C LYS A 15 6.38 -13.10 14.46
N ALA A 16 6.83 -11.96 13.96
CA ALA A 16 6.00 -10.85 13.50
C ALA A 16 6.54 -10.22 12.20
N THR A 17 5.63 -9.73 11.38
CA THR A 17 5.91 -8.92 10.19
C THR A 17 6.38 -7.52 10.60
N ARG A 18 7.34 -6.97 9.86
CA ARG A 18 7.97 -5.68 10.14
C ARG A 18 8.05 -4.84 8.88
N ARG A 19 7.53 -3.62 8.94
CA ARG A 19 7.72 -2.63 7.87
C ARG A 19 8.98 -1.85 8.15
N VAL A 20 9.91 -1.84 7.21
CA VAL A 20 11.06 -0.93 7.27
C VAL A 20 10.56 0.49 7.01
N VAL A 21 10.83 1.39 7.95
CA VAL A 21 10.47 2.80 7.85
C VAL A 21 11.64 3.60 7.29
N GLU A 22 12.83 3.35 7.82
CA GLU A 22 14.03 4.13 7.50
C GLU A 22 15.28 3.27 7.70
N ILE A 23 16.30 3.46 6.86
CA ILE A 23 17.63 2.85 7.03
C ILE A 23 18.66 3.96 7.23
N LYS A 24 19.09 4.16 8.48
CA LYS A 24 20.12 5.15 8.81
C LYS A 24 21.51 4.59 8.58
N ARG A 25 22.34 5.35 7.87
CA ARG A 25 23.74 5.03 7.61
C ARG A 25 24.62 6.12 8.22
N HIS A 26 25.41 5.76 9.22
CA HIS A 26 26.42 6.65 9.80
C HIS A 26 27.82 6.22 9.32
N ARG A 27 28.68 7.21 9.05
CA ARG A 27 30.03 6.96 8.52
C ARG A 27 30.84 6.17 9.55
N GLY A 28 31.32 4.98 9.18
CA GLY A 28 32.07 4.10 10.07
C GLY A 28 31.24 3.21 11.01
N GLN A 29 29.91 3.18 10.88
CA GLN A 29 29.03 2.29 11.66
C GLN A 29 28.19 1.38 10.76
N GLU A 30 27.76 0.23 11.30
CA GLU A 30 26.81 -0.64 10.61
C GLU A 30 25.47 0.11 10.42
N PRO A 31 24.86 0.08 9.22
CA PRO A 31 23.57 0.69 9.00
C PRO A 31 22.51 0.13 9.96
N VAL A 32 21.59 0.98 10.41
CA VAL A 32 20.51 0.60 11.33
C VAL A 32 19.18 0.70 10.59
N VAL A 33 18.40 -0.37 10.68
CA VAL A 33 17.03 -0.46 10.18
C VAL A 33 16.08 -0.05 11.28
N HIS A 34 15.33 1.03 11.05
CA HIS A 34 14.16 1.39 11.83
C HIS A 34 12.93 0.72 11.24
N TYR A 35 12.18 0.00 12.07
CA TYR A 35 11.00 -0.72 11.62
C TYR A 35 9.82 -0.54 12.57
N ILE A 36 8.62 -0.78 12.05
CA ILE A 36 7.39 -0.91 12.83
C ILE A 36 6.97 -2.38 12.77
N ASP A 37 6.82 -2.98 13.94
CA ASP A 37 6.20 -4.29 14.11
C ASP A 37 4.71 -4.18 13.82
N GLN A 38 4.27 -4.94 12.83
CA GLN A 38 2.92 -4.83 12.27
C GLN A 38 1.86 -5.44 13.19
N ARG A 39 2.26 -6.38 14.05
CA ARG A 39 1.35 -7.07 14.97
C ARG A 39 1.11 -6.24 16.22
N THR A 40 2.14 -5.57 16.70
CA THR A 40 2.11 -4.83 17.98
C THR A 40 2.08 -3.31 17.81
N LEU A 41 2.24 -2.83 16.57
CA LEU A 41 2.42 -1.41 16.22
C LEU A 41 3.59 -0.73 16.94
N ARG A 42 4.51 -1.50 17.51
CA ARG A 42 5.69 -0.99 18.21
C ARG A 42 6.81 -0.70 17.22
N THR A 43 7.54 0.38 17.46
CA THR A 43 8.77 0.66 16.73
C THR A 43 9.94 -0.11 17.31
N GLY A 44 10.92 -0.43 16.46
CA GLY A 44 12.15 -1.09 16.87
C GLY A 44 13.29 -0.78 15.91
N ASN A 45 14.51 -0.97 16.40
CA ASN A 45 15.73 -0.71 15.64
C ASN A 45 16.58 -1.99 15.61
N ALA A 46 17.16 -2.32 14.46
CA ALA A 46 18.08 -3.46 14.35
C ALA A 46 19.24 -3.13 13.40
N PRO A 47 20.45 -3.67 13.65
CA PRO A 47 21.53 -3.61 12.66
C PRO A 47 21.10 -4.27 11.35
N LEU A 48 21.43 -3.65 10.22
CA LEU A 48 21.01 -4.07 8.88
C LEU A 48 21.44 -5.49 8.56
N GLY A 49 22.65 -5.91 8.95
CA GLY A 49 23.13 -7.27 8.74
C GLY A 49 22.29 -8.30 9.48
N ARG A 50 21.99 -8.06 10.76
CA ARG A 50 21.10 -8.95 11.54
C ARG A 50 19.66 -8.95 11.03
N PHE A 51 19.17 -7.80 10.58
CA PHE A 51 17.85 -7.70 9.98
C PHE A 51 17.80 -8.51 8.69
N ALA A 52 18.73 -8.28 7.75
CA ALA A 52 18.80 -8.98 6.47
C ALA A 52 18.98 -10.49 6.62
N ALA A 53 19.83 -10.94 7.55
CA ALA A 53 20.08 -12.37 7.79
C ALA A 53 18.85 -13.14 8.29
N SER A 54 17.90 -12.45 8.92
CA SER A 54 16.66 -13.07 9.42
C SER A 54 15.42 -12.68 8.64
N ALA A 55 15.53 -11.76 7.67
CA ALA A 55 14.40 -11.21 6.93
C ALA A 55 14.12 -12.06 5.68
N ASN A 56 12.86 -12.44 5.49
CA ASN A 56 12.30 -12.88 4.23
C ASN A 56 11.35 -11.78 3.74
N LYS A 57 11.49 -11.38 2.46
CA LYS A 57 10.66 -10.33 1.86
C LYS A 57 9.22 -10.84 1.81
N ILE A 58 8.32 -10.16 2.50
CA ILE A 58 6.89 -10.47 2.46
C ILE A 58 6.26 -9.39 1.59
N ALA A 59 5.84 -9.81 0.39
CA ALA A 59 4.90 -9.00 -0.35
C ALA A 59 3.57 -8.95 0.43
N THR A 60 2.82 -7.87 0.30
CA THR A 60 1.35 -7.89 0.33
C THR A 60 0.58 -7.48 1.60
N ALA A 61 1.06 -7.62 2.85
CA ALA A 61 0.14 -7.44 4.00
C ALA A 61 -0.16 -5.98 4.45
N PHE A 62 0.71 -4.99 4.17
CA PHE A 62 0.57 -3.65 4.77
C PHE A 62 -0.14 -2.60 3.91
N ILE A 63 -0.34 -2.92 2.64
CA ILE A 63 -1.11 -2.07 1.74
C ILE A 63 -2.61 -2.24 2.06
N GLU A 64 -3.04 -3.44 2.46
CA GLU A 64 -4.42 -3.74 2.87
C GLU A 64 -4.91 -2.87 4.04
N VAL A 65 -4.10 -2.69 5.09
CA VAL A 65 -4.50 -1.88 6.27
C VAL A 65 -4.67 -0.40 5.90
N LYS A 66 -3.81 0.12 4.99
CA LYS A 66 -3.94 1.50 4.51
C LYS A 66 -5.16 1.66 3.60
N ALA A 67 -5.43 0.69 2.72
CA ALA A 67 -6.59 0.70 1.85
C ALA A 67 -7.90 0.68 2.67
N ALA A 68 -7.95 -0.16 3.71
CA ALA A 68 -9.13 -0.34 4.53
C ALA A 68 -9.47 0.88 5.42
N ALA A 69 -8.45 1.61 5.86
CA ALA A 69 -8.59 2.82 6.67
C ALA A 69 -9.07 4.04 5.88
N ILE A 70 -8.97 4.02 4.54
CA ILE A 70 -9.42 5.14 3.72
C ILE A 70 -10.95 5.18 3.69
N HIS A 71 -11.50 6.29 4.16
CA HIS A 71 -12.93 6.53 4.18
C HIS A 71 -13.44 6.75 2.74
N LEU A 72 -14.39 5.92 2.33
CA LEU A 72 -15.09 6.01 1.06
C LEU A 72 -16.59 6.20 1.33
N THR A 73 -17.17 7.20 0.69
CA THR A 73 -18.62 7.37 0.60
C THR A 73 -19.26 6.22 -0.16
N ALA A 74 -20.57 6.04 -0.04
CA ALA A 74 -21.30 4.97 -0.76
C ALA A 74 -21.07 5.06 -2.28
N SER A 75 -21.25 6.24 -2.87
CA SER A 75 -21.00 6.48 -4.30
C SER A 75 -19.56 6.15 -4.70
N GLU A 76 -18.55 6.53 -3.90
CA GLU A 76 -17.16 6.18 -4.20
C GLU A 76 -16.88 4.67 -4.14
N LYS A 77 -17.54 3.93 -3.23
CA LYS A 77 -17.40 2.46 -3.18
C LYS A 77 -18.00 1.81 -4.42
N ASP A 78 -19.19 2.24 -4.83
CA ASP A 78 -19.88 1.70 -6.00
C ASP A 78 -19.06 1.96 -7.27
N TRP A 79 -18.57 3.20 -7.43
CA TRP A 79 -17.69 3.55 -8.55
C TRP A 79 -16.37 2.80 -8.52
N LEU A 80 -15.76 2.59 -7.34
CA LEU A 80 -14.52 1.83 -7.23
C LEU A 80 -14.72 0.37 -7.65
N VAL A 81 -15.84 -0.25 -7.28
CA VAL A 81 -16.21 -1.60 -7.72
C VAL A 81 -16.42 -1.64 -9.24
N GLN A 82 -17.15 -0.67 -9.81
CA GLN A 82 -17.32 -0.57 -11.26
C GLN A 82 -16.00 -0.38 -12.01
N LEU A 83 -15.06 0.37 -11.42
CA LEU A 83 -13.71 0.57 -11.96
C LEU A 83 -12.89 -0.73 -11.94
N ALA A 84 -13.05 -1.54 -10.90
CA ALA A 84 -12.38 -2.84 -10.78
C ALA A 84 -12.94 -3.89 -11.77
N THR A 85 -14.22 -3.80 -12.12
CA THR A 85 -14.89 -4.72 -13.06
C THR A 85 -14.87 -4.23 -14.51
N ALA A 86 -14.51 -2.96 -14.75
CA ALA A 86 -14.39 -2.37 -16.08
C ALA A 86 -13.31 -3.07 -16.94
N PRO A 87 -13.51 -3.12 -18.27
CA PRO A 87 -12.48 -3.60 -19.18
C PRO A 87 -11.20 -2.75 -19.05
N ALA A 88 -10.05 -3.43 -19.00
CA ALA A 88 -8.75 -2.82 -18.70
C ALA A 88 -8.64 -2.11 -17.34
N ARG A 89 -9.64 -2.26 -16.45
CA ARG A 89 -9.72 -1.57 -15.15
C ARG A 89 -9.65 -0.06 -15.27
N THR A 90 -10.22 0.45 -16.35
CA THR A 90 -10.26 1.87 -16.69
C THR A 90 -11.69 2.26 -17.04
N LEU A 91 -12.17 3.35 -16.46
CA LEU A 91 -13.44 3.97 -16.85
C LEU A 91 -13.15 5.26 -17.62
N ARG A 92 -13.88 5.48 -18.71
CA ARG A 92 -13.78 6.69 -19.51
C ARG A 92 -14.90 7.65 -19.13
N ARG A 93 -14.66 8.93 -19.35
CA ARG A 93 -15.69 9.96 -19.15
C ARG A 93 -16.93 9.75 -20.04
N THR A 94 -16.77 9.06 -21.16
CA THR A 94 -17.87 8.64 -22.05
C THR A 94 -18.85 7.69 -21.39
N ASP A 95 -18.45 7.00 -20.32
CA ASP A 95 -19.28 6.06 -19.58
C ASP A 95 -20.16 6.77 -18.53
N SER A 96 -20.27 8.11 -18.63
CA SER A 96 -20.99 9.00 -17.73
C SER A 96 -20.73 8.77 -16.23
N PRO A 97 -19.45 8.68 -15.78
CA PRO A 97 -19.17 8.47 -14.38
C PRO A 97 -19.43 9.71 -13.53
N ASP A 98 -19.78 9.51 -12.26
CA ASP A 98 -19.91 10.60 -11.30
C ASP A 98 -18.53 11.24 -11.07
N LEU A 99 -18.30 12.37 -11.73
CA LEU A 99 -17.04 13.10 -11.67
C LEU A 99 -16.64 13.47 -10.24
N ARG A 100 -17.61 13.69 -9.34
CA ARG A 100 -17.32 14.02 -7.94
C ARG A 100 -16.74 12.82 -7.20
N ALA A 101 -17.36 11.65 -7.38
CA ALA A 101 -16.87 10.40 -6.78
C ALA A 101 -15.51 10.00 -7.37
N MET A 102 -15.34 10.06 -8.68
CA MET A 102 -14.09 9.68 -9.36
C MET A 102 -12.92 10.58 -9.00
N ASN A 103 -13.15 11.90 -8.87
CA ASN A 103 -12.13 12.82 -8.37
C ASN A 103 -11.83 12.59 -6.88
N GLY A 104 -12.81 12.17 -6.09
CA GLY A 104 -12.61 11.73 -4.70
C GLY A 104 -11.70 10.51 -4.61
N LEU A 105 -11.95 9.49 -5.44
CA LEU A 105 -11.11 8.29 -5.56
C LEU A 105 -9.69 8.63 -6.00
N ALA A 106 -9.54 9.54 -6.97
CA ALA A 106 -8.22 9.97 -7.44
C ALA A 106 -7.42 10.69 -6.34
N ARG A 107 -8.04 11.62 -5.61
CA ARG A 107 -7.42 12.32 -4.48
C ARG A 107 -7.02 11.37 -3.34
N LYS A 108 -7.77 10.28 -3.16
CA LYS A 108 -7.50 9.24 -2.15
C LYS A 108 -6.50 8.18 -2.62
N GLY A 109 -5.96 8.30 -3.84
CA GLY A 109 -4.99 7.37 -4.40
C GLY A 109 -5.58 6.00 -4.79
N MET A 110 -6.91 5.88 -4.88
CA MET A 110 -7.61 4.65 -5.27
C MET A 110 -7.73 4.49 -6.79
N ALA A 111 -7.64 5.60 -7.52
CA ALA A 111 -7.61 5.64 -8.96
C ALA A 111 -6.58 6.68 -9.43
N THR A 112 -6.04 6.52 -10.63
CA THR A 112 -5.26 7.56 -11.32
C THR A 112 -6.14 8.21 -12.37
N SER A 113 -6.22 9.54 -12.36
CA SER A 113 -6.87 10.32 -13.41
C SER A 113 -5.87 10.57 -14.53
N CYS A 114 -6.14 10.07 -15.73
CA CYS A 114 -5.40 10.38 -16.94
C CYS A 114 -6.15 11.49 -17.68
N GLU A 115 -5.54 12.67 -17.75
CA GLU A 115 -6.02 13.82 -18.54
C GLU A 115 -7.46 14.27 -18.25
N ALA A 116 -8.02 13.90 -17.09
CA ALA A 116 -9.43 14.11 -16.73
C ALA A 116 -10.45 13.50 -17.73
N THR A 117 -10.00 12.57 -18.57
CA THR A 117 -10.81 11.86 -19.57
C THR A 117 -11.02 10.40 -19.21
N SER A 118 -10.13 9.84 -18.38
CA SER A 118 -10.23 8.46 -17.91
C SER A 118 -9.66 8.29 -16.51
N TRP A 119 -10.14 7.27 -15.81
CA TRP A 119 -9.66 6.87 -14.50
C TRP A 119 -9.28 5.41 -14.53
N THR A 120 -8.09 5.08 -14.05
CA THR A 120 -7.59 3.70 -13.97
C THR A 120 -7.43 3.32 -12.51
N ILE A 121 -7.82 2.09 -12.14
CA ILE A 121 -7.72 1.65 -10.75
C ILE A 121 -6.25 1.52 -10.36
N THR A 122 -5.90 1.95 -9.15
CA THR A 122 -4.57 1.67 -8.60
C THR A 122 -4.57 0.32 -7.89
N ASP A 123 -3.37 -0.22 -7.60
CA ASP A 123 -3.25 -1.43 -6.77
C ASP A 123 -3.89 -1.25 -5.39
N LEU A 124 -3.87 -0.01 -4.85
CA LEU A 124 -4.54 0.33 -3.60
C LEU A 124 -6.06 0.26 -3.72
N GLY A 125 -6.62 0.78 -4.82
CA GLY A 125 -8.05 0.68 -5.13
C GLY A 125 -8.50 -0.76 -5.30
N LEU A 126 -7.70 -1.57 -6.01
CA LEU A 126 -7.98 -2.99 -6.22
C LEU A 126 -8.03 -3.77 -4.89
N GLN A 127 -7.08 -3.50 -3.99
CA GLN A 127 -7.08 -4.11 -2.66
C GLN A 127 -8.24 -3.62 -1.78
N ARG A 128 -8.70 -2.38 -1.98
CA ARG A 128 -9.88 -1.89 -1.28
C ARG A 128 -11.13 -2.61 -1.77
N CYS A 129 -11.25 -2.90 -3.06
CA CYS A 129 -12.34 -3.72 -3.60
C CYS A 129 -12.40 -5.12 -2.98
N THR A 130 -11.25 -5.77 -2.76
CA THR A 130 -11.20 -7.09 -2.11
C THR A 130 -11.57 -7.07 -0.62
N SER A 131 -11.66 -5.89 0.01
CA SER A 131 -12.16 -5.73 1.39
C SER A 131 -13.64 -5.32 1.47
N ILE A 132 -14.23 -4.92 0.35
CA ILE A 132 -15.63 -4.48 0.25
C ILE A 132 -16.56 -5.70 0.06
N TYR A 133 -16.04 -6.80 -0.50
CA TYR A 133 -16.70 -8.10 -0.63
C TYR A 133 -16.05 -9.16 0.24
#